data_AF-B5CWF0-F1
#
_entry.id   AF-B5CWF0-F1
#
_cell.length_a   1.000
_cell.length_b   1.000
_cell.length_c   1.000
_cell.angle_alpha   90.00
_cell.angle_beta   90.00
_cell.angle_gamma   90.00
#
_symmetry.space_group_name_H-M   'P 1'
#
loop_
_entity.id
_entity.type
_entity.pdbx_description
1 polymer ?
#
loop_
_entity_poly.entity_id
_entity_poly.type
_entity_poly.pdbx_seq_one_letter_code
_entity_poly.pdbx_strand_id
1 'polypeptide(L)'
;MTPEEFERYVACIFESKGYKTEVTRYSGDYGVDVFAFKGKEKIAIQVKKFGNCTRKVNRNVFLKLYGSQHFFDCTKAIVATDGKVMDDAVEVAKKLGIEIFFVDTKNIEKCKPDNQSTVNDAITEDNRLYPDFSLIWDNFIRSLEGKTLFNSRGPNRILEVNNTALIRSSINDIPGEINRDYFKLAYEYLTKKGSVTRDYINQQIDKGCSSIIFLVLAQLPFIEESKNPQTLKMKSKYIYK
;
A
#
# COMPACT_ATOMS: atom_id res chain seq x y z
N MET A 1 13.15 7.71 -0.71
CA MET A 1 11.70 7.95 -0.73
C MET A 1 10.95 6.62 -0.76
N THR A 2 10.29 6.27 0.33
CA THR A 2 9.35 5.14 0.42
C THR A 2 8.05 5.45 -0.33
N PRO A 3 7.17 4.46 -0.59
CA PRO A 3 5.85 4.72 -1.13
C PRO A 3 5.03 5.73 -0.29
N GLU A 4 5.05 5.61 1.03
CA GLU A 4 4.32 6.52 1.94
C GLU A 4 4.90 7.95 1.94
N GLU A 5 6.23 8.08 1.83
CA GLU A 5 6.85 9.39 1.64
C GLU A 5 6.46 10.00 0.28
N PHE A 6 6.27 9.17 -0.74
CA PHE A 6 5.81 9.61 -2.06
C PHE A 6 4.33 10.01 -2.06
N GLU A 7 3.48 9.30 -1.33
CA GLU A 7 2.07 9.70 -1.08
C GLU A 7 2.01 11.11 -0.45
N ARG A 8 2.82 11.35 0.60
CA ARG A 8 2.95 12.68 1.24
C ARG A 8 3.54 13.74 0.32
N TYR A 9 4.51 13.37 -0.51
CA TYR A 9 5.09 14.30 -1.50
C TYR A 9 4.05 14.73 -2.54
N VAL A 10 3.23 13.80 -3.04
CA VAL A 10 2.10 14.11 -3.92
C VAL A 10 1.12 15.05 -3.21
N ALA A 11 0.79 14.78 -1.95
CA ALA A 11 -0.05 15.67 -1.15
C ALA A 11 0.50 17.12 -1.11
N CYS A 12 1.79 17.29 -0.78
CA CYS A 12 2.46 18.61 -0.79
C CYS A 12 2.37 19.33 -2.15
N ILE A 13 2.51 18.59 -3.26
CA ILE A 13 2.34 19.16 -4.60
C ILE A 13 0.92 19.73 -4.78
N PHE A 14 -0.11 19.02 -4.32
CA PHE A 14 -1.48 19.54 -4.40
C PHE A 14 -1.71 20.70 -3.43
N GLU A 15 -1.10 20.68 -2.25
CA GLU A 15 -1.15 21.81 -1.30
C GLU A 15 -0.54 23.08 -1.90
N SER A 16 0.61 22.98 -2.56
CA SER A 16 1.23 24.11 -3.28
C SER A 16 0.35 24.64 -4.43
N LYS A 17 -0.59 23.83 -4.94
CA LYS A 17 -1.61 24.25 -5.93
C LYS A 17 -2.86 24.86 -5.29
N GLY A 18 -2.85 25.04 -3.97
CA GLY A 18 -3.94 25.62 -3.17
C GLY A 18 -5.06 24.65 -2.82
N TYR A 19 -4.77 23.35 -2.74
CA TYR A 19 -5.70 22.35 -2.20
C TYR A 19 -5.44 22.15 -0.71
N LYS A 20 -6.48 21.83 0.07
CA LYS A 20 -6.30 21.11 1.33
C LYS A 20 -6.15 19.63 1.00
N THR A 21 -5.25 18.90 1.65
CA THR A 21 -5.08 17.46 1.40
C THR A 21 -5.22 16.61 2.64
N GLU A 22 -5.61 15.34 2.44
CA GLU A 22 -5.71 14.32 3.48
C GLU A 22 -5.08 13.03 2.95
N VAL A 23 -3.93 12.63 3.50
CA VAL A 23 -3.27 11.35 3.17
C VAL A 23 -3.95 10.23 3.95
N THR A 24 -4.44 9.22 3.24
CA THR A 24 -5.14 8.10 3.85
C THR A 24 -4.14 7.10 4.42
N ARG A 25 -4.49 6.53 5.58
CA ARG A 25 -3.76 5.38 6.16
C ARG A 25 -4.35 4.03 5.76
N TYR A 26 -5.42 4.03 4.99
CA TYR A 26 -6.22 2.83 4.72
C TYR A 26 -6.26 2.61 3.21
N SER A 27 -5.12 2.18 2.69
CA SER A 27 -5.00 1.77 1.28
C SER A 27 -5.94 0.59 0.94
N GLY A 28 -6.33 -0.17 1.98
CA GLY A 28 -6.87 -1.52 1.84
C GLY A 28 -8.29 -1.67 1.30
N ASP A 29 -9.20 -0.71 1.53
CA ASP A 29 -10.62 -0.95 1.22
C ASP A 29 -11.03 -0.35 -0.15
N TYR A 30 -10.43 0.77 -0.57
CA TYR A 30 -10.90 1.50 -1.75
C TYR A 30 -9.81 2.10 -2.63
N GLY A 31 -8.51 1.87 -2.41
CA GLY A 31 -7.48 2.32 -3.37
C GLY A 31 -7.48 3.83 -3.65
N VAL A 32 -7.65 4.64 -2.62
CA VAL A 32 -7.38 6.08 -2.66
C VAL A 32 -6.29 6.34 -1.64
N ASP A 33 -5.18 6.95 -2.05
CA ASP A 33 -4.07 7.23 -1.14
C ASP A 33 -4.12 8.66 -0.60
N VAL A 34 -4.61 9.62 -1.39
CA VAL A 34 -4.75 11.03 -1.01
C VAL A 34 -6.10 11.59 -1.46
N PHE A 35 -6.77 12.33 -0.59
CA PHE A 35 -7.86 13.21 -0.97
C PHE A 35 -7.35 14.66 -1.08
N ALA A 36 -7.79 15.39 -2.11
CA ALA A 36 -7.50 16.81 -2.26
C ALA A 36 -8.80 17.62 -2.44
N PHE A 37 -8.88 18.77 -1.79
CA PHE A 37 -10.09 19.60 -1.69
C PHE A 37 -9.79 21.06 -2.09
N LYS A 38 -10.63 21.63 -2.96
CA LYS A 38 -10.55 23.05 -3.33
C LYS A 38 -11.93 23.56 -3.73
N GLY A 39 -12.56 24.37 -2.88
CA GLY A 39 -13.94 24.83 -3.10
C GLY A 39 -14.90 23.64 -3.17
N LYS A 40 -15.57 23.46 -4.31
CA LYS A 40 -16.47 22.31 -4.57
C LYS A 40 -15.75 21.08 -5.12
N GLU A 41 -14.46 21.19 -5.46
CA GLU A 41 -13.69 20.08 -5.99
C GLU A 41 -13.23 19.15 -4.86
N LYS A 42 -13.51 17.86 -5.03
CA LYS A 42 -12.99 16.76 -4.22
C LYS A 42 -12.34 15.74 -5.14
N ILE A 43 -11.05 15.51 -4.97
CA ILE A 43 -10.25 14.65 -5.84
C ILE A 43 -9.86 13.39 -5.09
N ALA A 44 -10.16 12.22 -5.66
CA ALA A 44 -9.57 10.96 -5.24
C ALA A 44 -8.24 10.74 -5.98
N ILE A 45 -7.14 10.60 -5.25
CA ILE A 45 -5.81 10.41 -5.83
C ILE A 45 -5.26 9.05 -5.41
N GLN A 46 -4.99 8.17 -6.38
CA GLN A 46 -4.17 6.98 -6.14
C GLN A 46 -2.74 7.30 -6.60
N VAL A 47 -1.78 7.01 -5.73
CA VAL A 47 -0.36 7.22 -5.92
C VAL A 47 0.30 5.88 -6.24
N LYS A 48 1.14 5.85 -7.27
CA LYS A 48 1.97 4.70 -7.61
C LYS A 48 3.42 5.10 -7.79
N LYS A 49 4.26 4.61 -6.86
CA LYS A 49 5.70 4.79 -6.91
C LYS A 49 6.36 3.60 -7.62
N PHE A 50 6.88 3.81 -8.83
CA PHE A 50 7.63 2.80 -9.57
C PHE A 50 9.04 3.23 -9.96
N GLY A 51 9.39 4.52 -9.88
CA GLY A 51 10.72 5.02 -10.22
C GLY A 51 11.22 4.54 -11.59
N ASN A 52 12.49 4.11 -11.65
CA ASN A 52 13.11 3.55 -12.86
C ASN A 52 12.82 2.04 -13.09
N CYS A 53 11.86 1.44 -12.36
CA CYS A 53 11.52 0.04 -12.59
C CYS A 53 10.91 -0.18 -13.98
N THR A 54 11.08 -1.38 -14.53
CA THR A 54 10.44 -1.81 -15.78
C THR A 54 8.92 -1.94 -15.65
N ARG A 55 8.43 -2.05 -14.42
CA ARG A 55 7.01 -2.14 -14.08
C ARG A 55 6.26 -0.85 -14.45
N LYS A 56 5.15 -1.02 -15.16
CA LYS A 56 4.26 0.06 -15.57
C LYS A 56 2.97 0.06 -14.73
N VAL A 57 2.33 1.21 -14.59
CA VAL A 57 0.97 1.32 -14.04
C VAL A 57 0.01 0.60 -14.99
N ASN A 58 -0.73 -0.37 -14.46
CA ASN A 58 -1.67 -1.19 -15.21
C ASN A 58 -3.09 -0.62 -15.19
N ARG A 59 -3.94 -1.10 -16.11
CA ARG A 59 -5.32 -0.63 -16.24
C ARG A 59 -6.19 -0.84 -14.99
N ASN A 60 -5.89 -1.87 -14.18
CA ASN A 60 -6.70 -2.19 -13.00
C ASN A 60 -6.63 -1.09 -11.94
N VAL A 61 -5.53 -0.33 -11.88
CA VAL A 61 -5.43 0.84 -10.99
C VAL A 61 -6.52 1.87 -11.33
N PHE A 62 -6.72 2.15 -12.62
CA PHE A 62 -7.73 3.09 -13.09
C PHE A 62 -9.15 2.58 -12.89
N LEU A 63 -9.40 1.30 -13.22
CA LEU A 63 -10.71 0.68 -13.03
C LEU A 63 -11.14 0.70 -11.55
N LYS A 64 -10.22 0.39 -10.63
CA LYS A 64 -10.50 0.44 -9.19
C LYS A 64 -10.77 1.88 -8.73
N LEU A 65 -9.88 2.82 -9.07
CA LEU A 65 -10.02 4.23 -8.69
C LEU A 65 -11.33 4.86 -9.20
N TYR A 66 -11.82 4.46 -10.38
CA TYR A 66 -13.12 4.90 -10.87
C TYR A 66 -14.26 4.55 -9.91
N GLY A 67 -14.30 3.31 -9.41
CA GLY A 67 -15.30 2.91 -8.41
C GLY A 67 -15.16 3.70 -7.12
N SER A 68 -13.93 3.92 -6.67
CA SER A 68 -13.61 4.68 -5.46
C SER A 68 -14.01 6.14 -5.55
N GLN A 69 -13.82 6.74 -6.73
CA GLN A 69 -14.24 8.11 -6.99
C GLN A 69 -15.73 8.28 -6.70
N HIS A 70 -16.58 7.39 -7.23
CA HIS A 70 -18.02 7.46 -7.01
C HIS A 70 -18.42 7.06 -5.59
N PHE A 71 -17.75 6.05 -5.01
CA PHE A 71 -18.02 5.62 -3.64
C PHE A 71 -17.80 6.75 -2.62
N PHE A 72 -16.81 7.61 -2.85
CA PHE A 72 -16.51 8.75 -1.99
C PHE A 72 -17.09 10.09 -2.48
N ASP A 73 -17.98 10.09 -3.47
CA ASP A 73 -18.57 11.30 -4.06
C ASP A 73 -17.52 12.33 -4.52
N CYS A 74 -16.39 11.85 -5.05
CA CYS A 74 -15.33 12.70 -5.57
C CYS A 74 -15.70 13.25 -6.95
N THR A 75 -15.49 14.55 -7.15
CA THR A 75 -15.74 15.22 -8.43
C THR A 75 -14.73 14.85 -9.51
N LYS A 76 -13.52 14.40 -9.11
CA LYS A 76 -12.42 14.02 -10.01
C LYS A 76 -11.63 12.85 -9.43
N ALA A 77 -10.92 12.14 -10.32
CA ALA A 77 -9.94 11.13 -9.96
C ALA A 77 -8.63 11.35 -10.68
N ILE A 78 -7.53 11.08 -9.99
CA ILE A 78 -6.16 11.22 -10.49
C ILE A 78 -5.34 10.00 -10.12
N VAL A 79 -4.58 9.46 -11.07
CA VAL A 79 -3.47 8.54 -10.79
C VAL A 79 -2.16 9.31 -10.87
N ALA A 80 -1.48 9.46 -9.74
CA ALA A 80 -0.18 10.11 -9.64
C ALA A 80 0.95 9.07 -9.68
N THR A 81 1.96 9.25 -10.54
CA THR A 81 3.05 8.28 -10.72
C THR A 81 4.38 8.92 -11.12
N ASP A 82 5.50 8.39 -10.63
CA ASP A 82 6.86 8.71 -11.10
C ASP A 82 7.34 7.76 -12.23
N GLY A 83 6.57 6.72 -12.53
CA GLY A 83 6.88 5.71 -13.55
C GLY A 83 6.04 5.80 -14.82
N LYS A 84 6.21 4.80 -15.71
CA LYS A 84 5.48 4.67 -16.98
C LYS A 84 4.09 4.05 -16.78
N VAL A 85 3.16 4.39 -17.67
CA VAL A 85 1.80 3.81 -17.73
C VAL A 85 1.72 2.88 -18.94
N MET A 86 0.95 1.80 -18.85
CA MET A 86 0.68 0.92 -20.00
C MET A 86 -0.25 1.60 -21.00
N ASP A 87 -0.10 1.31 -22.29
CA ASP A 87 -0.89 1.97 -23.34
C ASP A 87 -2.40 1.71 -23.19
N ASP A 88 -2.77 0.47 -22.85
CA ASP A 88 -4.15 0.10 -22.54
C ASP A 88 -4.70 0.81 -21.28
N ALA A 89 -3.83 1.10 -20.31
CA ALA A 89 -4.20 1.83 -19.12
C ALA A 89 -4.43 3.33 -19.42
N VAL A 90 -3.69 3.91 -20.38
CA VAL A 90 -3.93 5.27 -20.87
C VAL A 90 -5.29 5.37 -21.58
N GLU A 91 -5.65 4.37 -22.39
CA GLU A 91 -6.97 4.30 -23.02
C GLU A 91 -8.11 4.25 -21.98
N VAL A 92 -7.95 3.41 -20.95
CA VAL A 92 -8.91 3.33 -19.83
C VAL A 92 -9.00 4.65 -19.08
N ALA A 93 -7.87 5.30 -18.77
CA ALA A 93 -7.85 6.59 -18.09
C ALA A 93 -8.66 7.64 -18.85
N LYS A 94 -8.42 7.75 -20.17
CA LYS A 94 -9.16 8.66 -21.06
C LYS A 94 -10.65 8.33 -21.10
N LYS A 95 -11.02 7.05 -21.20
CA LYS A 95 -12.42 6.63 -21.29
C LYS A 95 -13.20 6.93 -20.01
N LEU A 96 -12.55 6.79 -18.85
CA LEU A 96 -13.15 6.97 -17.53
C LEU A 96 -13.03 8.41 -17.00
N GLY A 97 -12.35 9.30 -17.71
CA GLY A 97 -12.13 10.69 -17.28
C GLY A 97 -11.17 10.80 -16.09
N ILE A 98 -10.25 9.85 -15.94
CA ILE A 98 -9.23 9.85 -14.88
C ILE A 98 -7.97 10.52 -15.42
N GLU A 99 -7.48 11.54 -14.71
CA GLU A 99 -6.24 12.23 -15.08
C GLU A 99 -5.01 11.42 -14.66
N ILE A 100 -3.98 11.41 -15.51
CA ILE A 100 -2.66 10.86 -15.16
C ILE A 100 -1.75 12.02 -14.81
N PHE A 101 -1.31 12.07 -13.55
CA PHE A 101 -0.39 13.10 -13.07
C PHE A 101 1.02 12.52 -12.93
N PHE A 102 1.90 12.86 -13.88
CA PHE A 102 3.31 12.45 -13.82
C PHE A 102 4.09 13.34 -12.84
N VAL A 103 4.70 12.70 -11.84
CA VAL A 103 5.44 13.38 -10.78
C VAL A 103 6.92 13.35 -11.12
N ASP A 104 7.52 14.52 -11.32
CA ASP A 104 8.97 14.63 -11.47
C ASP A 104 9.64 14.59 -10.08
N THR A 105 10.43 13.53 -9.85
CA THR A 105 11.19 13.33 -8.61
C THR A 105 12.59 13.94 -8.65
N LYS A 106 12.97 14.67 -9.71
CA LYS A 106 14.31 15.29 -9.81
C LYS A 106 14.50 16.52 -8.93
N ASN A 107 13.42 17.15 -8.46
CA ASN A 107 13.43 18.38 -7.67
C ASN A 107 12.71 18.23 -6.31
N ILE A 108 12.96 17.13 -5.61
CA ILE A 108 12.31 16.81 -4.31
C ILE A 108 12.56 17.89 -3.24
N GLU A 109 13.63 18.68 -3.37
CA GLU A 109 14.07 19.65 -2.36
C GLU A 109 13.10 20.81 -2.09
N LYS A 110 12.12 21.07 -2.97
CA LYS A 110 11.18 22.20 -2.84
C LYS A 110 9.97 21.93 -1.93
N CYS A 111 9.72 20.68 -1.54
CA CYS A 111 8.61 20.28 -0.68
C CYS A 111 9.17 19.30 0.35
N LYS A 112 9.94 19.79 1.33
CA LYS A 112 10.14 19.00 2.54
C LYS A 112 8.77 18.95 3.22
N PRO A 113 8.22 17.76 3.52
CA PRO A 113 7.11 17.71 4.44
C PRO A 113 7.62 18.42 5.70
N ASP A 114 7.02 19.55 6.06
CA ASP A 114 7.27 20.09 7.37
C ASP A 114 7.05 18.94 8.34
N ASN A 115 8.02 18.69 9.22
CA ASN A 115 7.87 17.77 10.35
C ASN A 115 6.78 18.26 11.34
N GLN A 116 5.88 19.15 10.90
CA GLN A 116 4.84 19.84 11.62
C GLN A 116 3.69 20.21 10.65
N SER A 117 3.05 19.21 10.06
CA SER A 117 1.60 19.33 9.80
C SER A 117 0.91 18.40 10.77
N THR A 118 0.54 19.01 11.88
CA THR A 118 -0.42 18.56 12.88
C THR A 118 -1.49 17.69 12.23
N VAL A 119 -1.37 16.40 12.48
CA VAL A 119 -2.54 15.53 12.61
C VAL A 119 -3.32 16.08 13.80
N ASN A 120 -4.11 17.14 13.56
CA ASN A 120 -5.23 17.53 14.41
C ASN A 120 -6.45 16.67 14.03
N ASP A 121 -6.23 15.37 13.87
CA ASP A 121 -7.22 14.43 14.33
C ASP A 121 -7.03 14.39 15.83
N ALA A 122 -8.10 14.56 16.60
CA ALA A 122 -8.09 14.26 18.03
C ALA A 122 -7.68 12.78 18.22
N ILE A 123 -6.38 12.52 18.31
CA ILE A 123 -5.79 11.24 18.64
C ILE A 123 -4.76 11.55 19.70
N THR A 124 -5.21 11.43 20.94
CA THR A 124 -4.40 11.46 22.16
C THR A 124 -3.17 10.58 21.99
N GLU A 125 -2.05 10.98 22.60
CA GLU A 125 -0.74 10.31 22.64
C GLU A 125 -0.74 8.86 23.21
N ASP A 126 -1.93 8.25 23.40
CA ASP A 126 -2.18 7.02 24.14
C ASP A 126 -2.76 5.86 23.28
N ASN A 127 -2.73 5.94 21.94
CA ASN A 127 -3.47 4.95 21.11
C ASN A 127 -2.74 4.35 19.89
N ARG A 128 -1.41 4.34 19.85
CA ARG A 128 -0.67 3.50 18.87
C ARG A 128 -0.44 2.10 19.44
N LEU A 129 -1.44 1.23 19.31
CA LEU A 129 -1.30 -0.17 19.74
C LEU A 129 -0.30 -0.95 18.86
N TYR A 130 -0.08 -0.55 17.59
CA TYR A 130 0.81 -1.24 16.65
C TYR A 130 1.60 -0.28 15.71
N PRO A 131 2.76 -0.71 15.17
CA PRO A 131 3.60 0.13 14.32
C PRO A 131 2.99 0.41 12.95
N ASP A 132 3.41 1.52 12.33
CA ASP A 132 3.10 1.81 10.93
C ASP A 132 3.70 0.73 10.01
N PHE A 133 3.02 0.44 8.89
CA PHE A 133 3.42 -0.60 7.96
C PHE A 133 4.83 -0.36 7.40
N SER A 134 5.24 0.89 7.19
CA SER A 134 6.61 1.18 6.73
C SER A 134 7.67 0.66 7.71
N LEU A 135 7.46 0.85 9.02
CA LEU A 135 8.37 0.34 10.05
C LEU A 135 8.39 -1.19 10.07
N ILE A 136 7.22 -1.81 9.88
CA ILE A 136 7.11 -3.27 9.79
C ILE A 136 7.85 -3.81 8.57
N TRP A 137 7.71 -3.14 7.43
CA TRP A 137 8.37 -3.51 6.20
C TRP A 137 9.89 -3.47 6.36
N ASP A 138 10.42 -2.38 6.89
CA ASP A 138 11.86 -2.14 6.97
C ASP A 138 12.55 -2.94 8.08
N ASN A 139 11.93 -3.05 9.26
CA ASN A 139 12.59 -3.68 10.42
C ASN A 139 12.32 -5.18 10.53
N PHE A 140 11.18 -5.67 10.04
CA PHE A 140 10.80 -7.07 10.18
C PHE A 140 10.76 -7.80 8.85
N ILE A 141 9.99 -7.34 7.86
CA ILE A 141 9.82 -8.07 6.60
C ILE A 141 11.13 -8.13 5.82
N ARG A 142 11.88 -7.03 5.76
CA ARG A 142 13.21 -7.00 5.12
C ARG A 142 14.22 -7.96 5.77
N SER A 143 14.13 -8.17 7.08
CA SER A 143 14.98 -9.13 7.81
C SER A 143 14.72 -10.61 7.44
N LEU A 144 13.67 -10.88 6.64
CA LEU A 144 13.37 -12.22 6.14
C LEU A 144 14.14 -12.56 4.85
N GLU A 145 14.89 -11.63 4.28
CA GLU A 145 15.73 -11.89 3.11
C GLU A 145 16.70 -13.06 3.37
N GLY A 146 16.79 -13.99 2.41
CA GLY A 146 17.56 -15.22 2.54
C GLY A 146 16.88 -16.34 3.33
N LYS A 147 15.78 -16.08 4.06
CA LYS A 147 15.04 -17.12 4.81
C LYS A 147 14.10 -17.91 3.91
N THR A 148 13.78 -19.13 4.35
CA THR A 148 12.83 -20.03 3.69
C THR A 148 11.61 -20.24 4.58
N LEU A 149 10.43 -19.93 4.06
CA LEU A 149 9.15 -20.17 4.72
C LEU A 149 8.43 -21.37 4.10
N PHE A 150 7.78 -22.20 4.91
CA PHE A 150 7.16 -23.44 4.46
C PHE A 150 5.63 -23.36 4.52
N ASN A 151 4.97 -23.90 3.50
CA ASN A 151 3.54 -24.19 3.52
C ASN A 151 3.29 -25.64 3.07
N SER A 152 2.01 -26.02 2.95
CA SER A 152 1.63 -27.36 2.49
C SER A 152 2.09 -27.71 1.07
N ARG A 153 2.45 -26.71 0.25
CA ARG A 153 2.95 -26.89 -1.12
C ARG A 153 4.47 -26.95 -1.22
N GLY A 154 5.19 -26.66 -0.13
CA GLY A 154 6.64 -26.72 -0.08
C GLY A 154 7.33 -25.41 0.31
N PRO A 155 8.64 -25.28 0.00
CA PRO A 155 9.46 -24.16 0.43
C PRO A 155 9.18 -22.90 -0.40
N ASN A 156 9.36 -21.76 0.25
CA ASN A 156 9.26 -20.43 -0.35
C ASN A 156 10.46 -19.62 0.15
N ARG A 157 11.50 -19.53 -0.68
CA ARG A 157 12.73 -18.81 -0.32
C ARG A 157 12.56 -17.34 -0.68
N ILE A 158 12.77 -16.46 0.30
CA ILE A 158 12.74 -15.01 0.10
C ILE A 158 14.11 -14.60 -0.45
N LEU A 159 14.12 -14.14 -1.69
CA LEU A 159 15.35 -13.80 -2.40
C LEU A 159 15.76 -12.35 -2.13
N GLU A 160 14.79 -11.43 -2.17
CA GLU A 160 15.00 -9.99 -2.00
C GLU A 160 13.75 -9.34 -1.43
N VAL A 161 13.92 -8.35 -0.56
CA VAL A 161 12.84 -7.45 -0.15
C VAL A 161 13.24 -6.00 -0.41
N ASN A 162 12.65 -5.38 -1.43
CA ASN A 162 12.88 -3.97 -1.76
C ASN A 162 11.72 -3.07 -1.33
N ASN A 163 11.75 -1.79 -1.70
CA ASN A 163 10.76 -0.81 -1.22
C ASN A 163 9.37 -0.96 -1.86
N THR A 164 9.22 -1.77 -2.91
CA THR A 164 7.96 -1.89 -3.66
C THR A 164 7.45 -3.33 -3.75
N ALA A 165 8.30 -4.33 -3.48
CA ALA A 165 7.94 -5.73 -3.57
C ALA A 165 8.84 -6.65 -2.73
N LEU A 166 8.32 -7.85 -2.49
CA LEU A 166 9.05 -9.02 -2.02
C LEU A 166 9.21 -9.99 -3.20
N ILE A 167 10.44 -10.45 -3.44
CA ILE A 167 10.77 -11.42 -4.47
C ILE A 167 11.05 -12.77 -3.79
N ARG A 168 10.40 -13.83 -4.27
CA ARG A 168 10.60 -15.19 -3.76
C ARG A 168 10.81 -16.20 -4.87
N SER A 169 11.52 -17.29 -4.59
CA SER A 169 11.42 -18.53 -5.39
C SER A 169 10.49 -19.54 -4.69
N SER A 170 9.70 -20.25 -5.48
CA SER A 170 8.88 -21.37 -5.03
C SER A 170 9.55 -22.70 -5.41
N ILE A 171 8.86 -23.83 -5.20
CA ILE A 171 9.37 -25.17 -5.51
C ILE A 171 9.86 -25.36 -6.97
N ASN A 172 9.38 -24.56 -7.91
CA ASN A 172 9.82 -24.61 -9.31
C ASN A 172 11.02 -23.71 -9.61
N ASP A 173 11.62 -23.08 -8.59
CA ASP A 173 12.72 -22.10 -8.67
C ASP A 173 12.48 -20.89 -9.58
N ILE A 174 11.24 -20.67 -10.03
CA ILE A 174 10.84 -19.47 -10.76
C ILE A 174 10.65 -18.32 -9.76
N PRO A 175 11.38 -17.20 -9.91
CA PRO A 175 11.18 -16.01 -9.10
C PRO A 175 9.80 -15.38 -9.36
N GLY A 176 9.07 -15.08 -8.27
CA GLY A 176 7.80 -14.38 -8.30
C GLY A 176 7.87 -13.10 -7.47
N GLU A 177 7.41 -12.00 -8.06
CA GLU A 177 7.26 -10.71 -7.38
C GLU A 177 5.88 -10.62 -6.69
N ILE A 178 5.89 -10.27 -5.41
CA ILE A 178 4.69 -9.95 -4.63
C ILE A 178 4.75 -8.48 -4.23
N ASN A 179 3.75 -7.72 -4.67
CA ASN A 179 3.70 -6.29 -4.43
C ASN A 179 3.54 -5.97 -2.93
N ARG A 180 4.27 -4.96 -2.45
CA ARG A 180 4.23 -4.47 -1.07
C ARG A 180 2.83 -4.04 -0.61
N ASP A 181 2.03 -3.45 -1.49
CA ASP A 181 0.66 -2.98 -1.20
C ASP A 181 -0.25 -4.13 -0.73
N TYR A 182 0.01 -5.36 -1.19
CA TYR A 182 -0.76 -6.53 -0.74
C TYR A 182 -0.50 -6.89 0.73
N PHE A 183 0.74 -6.71 1.19
CA PHE A 183 1.09 -6.89 2.60
C PHE A 183 0.54 -5.72 3.43
N LYS A 184 0.62 -4.49 2.89
CA LYS A 184 0.04 -3.27 3.51
C LYS A 184 -1.45 -3.46 3.76
N LEU A 185 -2.21 -3.85 2.73
CA LEU A 185 -3.64 -4.12 2.80
C LEU A 185 -3.99 -5.13 3.90
N ALA A 186 -3.32 -6.29 3.90
CA ALA A 186 -3.61 -7.34 4.88
C ALA A 186 -3.25 -6.92 6.31
N TYR A 187 -2.15 -6.19 6.48
CA TYR A 187 -1.70 -5.67 7.77
C TYR A 187 -2.64 -4.58 8.32
N GLU A 188 -3.00 -3.59 7.51
CA GLU A 188 -3.93 -2.52 7.90
C GLU A 188 -5.31 -3.05 8.27
N TYR A 189 -5.81 -4.05 7.53
CA TYR A 189 -7.05 -4.72 7.90
C TYR A 189 -6.93 -5.45 9.24
N LEU A 190 -5.83 -6.19 9.43
CA LEU A 190 -5.54 -6.93 10.65
C LEU A 190 -5.44 -6.00 11.88
N THR A 191 -4.77 -4.86 11.77
CA THR A 191 -4.67 -3.89 12.88
C THR A 191 -6.01 -3.24 13.20
N LYS A 192 -6.86 -2.99 12.19
CA LYS A 192 -8.20 -2.41 12.35
C LYS A 192 -9.23 -3.37 12.94
N LYS A 193 -9.20 -4.64 12.52
CA LYS A 193 -10.20 -5.66 12.91
C LYS A 193 -9.71 -6.59 14.02
N GLY A 194 -8.43 -6.52 14.38
CA GLY A 194 -7.77 -7.42 15.32
C GLY A 194 -7.51 -8.83 14.78
N SER A 195 -8.11 -9.20 13.64
CA SER A 195 -7.90 -10.48 12.97
C SER A 195 -8.14 -10.41 11.47
N VAL A 196 -7.49 -11.30 10.71
CA VAL A 196 -7.70 -11.47 9.27
C VAL A 196 -7.54 -12.95 8.87
N THR A 197 -8.44 -13.47 8.04
CA THR A 197 -8.34 -14.84 7.53
C THR A 197 -7.56 -14.87 6.21
N ARG A 198 -6.90 -15.99 5.89
CA ARG A 198 -6.27 -16.18 4.58
C ARG A 198 -7.29 -16.09 3.45
N ASP A 199 -8.51 -16.55 3.70
CA ASP A 199 -9.61 -16.47 2.74
C ASP A 199 -9.97 -15.01 2.42
N TYR A 200 -10.09 -14.16 3.44
CA TYR A 200 -10.28 -12.72 3.24
C TYR A 200 -9.17 -12.12 2.39
N ILE A 201 -7.90 -12.38 2.73
CA ILE A 201 -6.75 -11.91 1.95
C ILE A 201 -6.86 -12.36 0.48
N ASN A 202 -7.32 -13.59 0.24
CA ASN A 202 -7.50 -14.15 -1.09
C ASN A 202 -8.65 -13.47 -1.86
N GLN A 203 -9.72 -13.06 -1.19
CA GLN A 203 -10.83 -12.33 -1.82
C GLN A 203 -10.43 -10.90 -2.22
N GLN A 204 -9.49 -10.28 -1.51
CA GLN A 204 -9.05 -8.90 -1.80
C GLN A 204 -7.96 -8.80 -2.88
N ILE A 205 -7.31 -9.92 -3.23
CA ILE A 205 -6.11 -9.91 -4.07
C ILE A 205 -6.27 -10.86 -5.26
N ASP A 206 -6.20 -10.29 -6.46
CA ASP A 206 -6.42 -10.99 -7.74
C ASP A 206 -5.33 -12.04 -8.09
N LYS A 207 -4.22 -12.05 -7.35
CA LYS A 207 -3.10 -12.98 -7.55
C LYS A 207 -3.12 -13.98 -6.41
N GLY A 208 -3.04 -15.28 -6.69
CA GLY A 208 -2.98 -16.38 -5.71
C GLY A 208 -1.73 -16.39 -4.79
N CYS A 209 -1.33 -15.23 -4.27
CA CYS A 209 -0.23 -14.99 -3.34
C CYS A 209 -0.71 -14.84 -1.89
N SER A 210 -2.00 -15.05 -1.60
CA SER A 210 -2.55 -15.01 -0.24
C SER A 210 -1.77 -15.90 0.75
N SER A 211 -1.27 -17.04 0.29
CA SER A 211 -0.45 -17.93 1.12
C SER A 211 0.87 -17.32 1.56
N ILE A 212 1.63 -16.65 0.68
CA ILE A 212 2.91 -16.06 1.09
C ILE A 212 2.71 -14.82 1.96
N ILE A 213 1.70 -14.02 1.65
CA ILE A 213 1.33 -12.86 2.47
C ILE A 213 1.02 -13.32 3.89
N PHE A 214 0.22 -14.38 4.03
CA PHE A 214 -0.07 -15.00 5.32
C PHE A 214 1.20 -15.45 6.05
N LEU A 215 2.08 -16.22 5.40
CA LEU A 215 3.30 -16.74 6.01
C LEU A 215 4.26 -15.65 6.50
N VAL A 216 4.43 -14.59 5.69
CA VAL A 216 5.31 -13.47 6.00
C VAL A 216 4.76 -12.67 7.18
N LEU A 217 3.47 -12.33 7.18
CA LEU A 217 2.86 -11.60 8.29
C LEU A 217 2.83 -12.45 9.57
N ALA A 218 2.70 -13.77 9.48
CA ALA A 218 2.82 -14.66 10.64
C ALA A 218 4.21 -14.63 11.31
N GLN A 219 5.26 -14.13 10.64
CA GLN A 219 6.59 -13.97 11.25
C GLN A 219 6.69 -12.74 12.17
N LEU A 220 5.71 -11.84 12.14
CA LEU A 220 5.76 -10.64 12.96
C LEU A 220 5.56 -11.02 14.44
N PRO A 221 6.39 -10.50 15.37
CA PRO A 221 6.43 -10.98 16.74
C PRO A 221 5.15 -10.74 17.53
N PHE A 222 4.30 -9.82 17.06
CA PHE A 222 3.04 -9.42 17.67
C PHE A 222 1.80 -9.98 16.97
N ILE A 223 1.99 -10.93 16.05
CA ILE A 223 0.92 -11.66 15.37
C ILE A 223 0.93 -13.13 15.81
N GLU A 224 -0.26 -13.71 15.96
CA GLU A 224 -0.48 -15.14 16.21
C GLU A 224 -1.21 -15.76 15.02
N GLU A 225 -0.80 -16.97 14.63
CA GLU A 225 -1.50 -17.77 13.63
C GLU A 225 -2.38 -18.86 14.26
N SER A 226 -3.57 -19.05 13.72
CA SER A 226 -4.42 -20.23 13.98
C SER A 226 -4.68 -20.98 12.68
N LYS A 227 -4.73 -22.31 12.71
CA LYS A 227 -4.79 -23.14 11.49
C LYS A 227 -6.20 -23.42 10.98
N ASN A 228 -7.24 -23.29 11.82
CA ASN A 228 -8.63 -23.66 11.50
C ASN A 228 -9.64 -22.59 11.97
N PRO A 229 -10.11 -21.70 11.08
CA PRO A 229 -9.56 -21.40 9.76
C PRO A 229 -8.17 -20.73 9.86
N GLN A 230 -7.40 -20.76 8.76
CA GLN A 230 -6.12 -20.05 8.68
C GLN A 230 -6.32 -18.55 8.93
N THR A 231 -5.95 -18.08 10.12
CA THR A 231 -6.25 -16.73 10.61
C THR A 231 -5.02 -16.15 11.29
N LEU A 232 -4.75 -14.88 11.02
CA LEU A 232 -3.80 -14.06 11.78
C LEU A 232 -4.59 -13.22 12.78
N LYS A 233 -4.09 -13.14 14.02
CA LYS A 233 -4.67 -12.33 15.09
C LYS A 233 -3.59 -11.47 15.73
N MET A 234 -3.96 -10.28 16.17
CA MET A 234 -3.06 -9.43 16.93
C MET A 234 -2.94 -9.95 18.37
N LYS A 235 -1.71 -9.98 18.91
CA LYS A 235 -1.47 -10.32 20.31
C LYS A 235 -2.04 -9.23 21.22
N SER A 236 -2.87 -9.62 22.19
CA SER A 236 -3.61 -8.72 23.08
C SER A 236 -2.76 -7.86 24.04
N LYS A 237 -1.42 -8.03 24.06
CA LYS A 237 -0.48 -7.30 24.93
C LYS A 237 0.87 -7.03 24.27
N TYR A 238 0.89 -6.47 23.07
CA TYR A 238 2.14 -6.00 22.48
C TYR A 238 2.23 -4.48 22.60
N ILE A 239 3.18 -4.00 23.39
CA ILE A 239 3.59 -2.58 23.41
C ILE A 239 4.82 -2.50 22.51
N TYR A 240 4.69 -1.83 21.36
CA TYR A 240 5.86 -1.49 20.57
C TYR A 240 6.69 -0.46 21.34
N LYS A 241 7.87 -0.87 21.81
CA LYS A 241 8.86 0.00 22.43
C LYS A 241 9.86 0.48 21.40
#